data_AF-A0A822B8B8-F1
#
_entry.id   AF-A0A822B8B8-F1
#
_cell.length_a   1.000
_cell.length_b   1.000
_cell.length_c   1.000
_cell.angle_alpha   90.00
_cell.angle_beta   90.00
_cell.angle_gamma   90.00
#
_symmetry.space_group_name_H-M   'P 1'
#
loop_
_entity.id
_entity.type
_entity.pdbx_description
1 polymer ?
#
loop_
_entity_poly.entity_id
_entity_poly.type
_entity_poly.pdbx_seq_one_letter_code
_entity_poly.pdbx_strand_id
1 'polypeptide(L)'
;MIIVNGKSEPLLGLKWINILQLDLNSLIHTRIPIEHHINKVYDVSKLHLTLKNYENMLNKKLGHCTKVQAHIQLKPDAIPKFFKPRPIPFAYLTGVKEEIERNVNAGILERIDTSPWAAPIVPIKKPNGKIRICGDFKVTINSQILVDQHPIPSIDELLSRLNNGEKFTKLDLSDAYLQ
;
A
#
# COMPACT_ATOMS: atom_id res chain seq x y z
N MET A 1 -17.92 10.17 12.65
CA MET A 1 -18.67 10.37 13.90
C MET A 1 -17.84 11.27 14.79
N ILE A 2 -18.27 12.50 15.09
CA ILE A 2 -17.53 13.38 16.01
C ILE A 2 -18.08 13.10 17.41
N ILE A 3 -17.28 12.46 18.26
CA ILE A 3 -17.61 12.24 19.67
C ILE A 3 -16.94 13.40 20.43
N VAL A 4 -17.76 14.30 20.98
CA VAL A 4 -17.29 15.39 21.83
C VAL A 4 -17.23 14.85 23.26
N ASN A 5 -16.07 14.97 23.92
CA ASN A 5 -15.91 14.56 25.31
C ASN A 5 -16.73 15.51 26.22
N GLY A 6 -17.92 15.06 26.62
CA GLY A 6 -18.79 15.70 27.59
C GLY A 6 -19.79 14.68 28.14
N LYS A 7 -20.26 14.86 29.38
CA LYS A 7 -21.24 14.00 30.07
C LYS A 7 -22.64 14.00 29.43
N SER A 8 -22.79 14.45 28.19
CA SER A 8 -24.07 14.59 27.52
C SER A 8 -24.24 13.55 26.43
N GLU A 9 -25.38 12.85 26.46
CA GLU A 9 -25.77 11.90 25.42
C GLU A 9 -25.97 12.62 24.08
N PRO A 10 -25.53 12.03 22.95
CA PRO A 10 -25.71 12.62 21.63
C PRO A 10 -27.19 12.56 21.23
N LEU A 11 -27.87 13.70 21.32
CA LEU A 11 -29.31 13.84 21.01
C LEU A 11 -29.66 13.62 19.52
N LEU A 12 -28.72 13.88 18.60
CA LEU A 12 -28.98 13.89 17.16
C LEU A 12 -27.81 13.31 16.35
N GLY A 13 -28.09 12.35 15.48
CA GLY A 13 -27.12 11.73 14.57
C GLY A 13 -26.94 12.48 13.24
N LEU A 14 -25.99 12.01 12.41
CA LEU A 14 -25.58 12.62 11.13
C LEU A 14 -26.73 12.95 10.16
N LYS A 15 -27.82 12.17 10.17
CA LYS A 15 -29.01 12.41 9.33
C LYS A 15 -29.71 13.73 9.63
N TRP A 16 -29.67 14.19 10.88
CA TRP A 16 -30.36 15.41 11.31
C TRP A 16 -29.68 16.69 10.80
N ILE A 17 -28.41 16.61 10.40
CA ILE A 17 -27.62 17.75 9.91
C ILE A 17 -28.20 18.29 8.60
N ASN A 18 -28.61 17.39 7.70
CA ASN A 18 -29.26 17.77 6.44
C ASN A 18 -30.69 18.26 6.66
N ILE A 19 -31.43 17.68 7.63
CA ILE A 19 -32.81 18.05 7.93
C ILE A 19 -32.87 19.44 8.57
N LEU A 20 -31.97 19.71 9.51
CA LEU A 20 -31.90 20.98 10.25
C LEU A 20 -31.08 22.05 9.51
N GLN A 21 -30.58 21.75 8.30
CA GLN A 21 -29.74 22.63 7.48
C GLN A 21 -28.60 23.27 8.27
N LEU A 22 -27.97 22.48 9.15
CA LEU A 22 -26.90 22.98 10.00
C LEU A 22 -25.62 23.10 9.18
N ASP A 23 -25.11 24.33 9.05
CA ASP A 23 -23.78 24.54 8.46
C ASP A 23 -22.70 24.11 9.47
N LEU A 24 -22.25 22.87 9.34
CA LEU A 24 -21.19 22.32 10.17
C LEU A 24 -19.88 23.09 10.05
N ASN A 25 -19.59 23.74 8.92
CA ASN A 25 -18.34 24.48 8.78
C ASN A 25 -18.36 25.67 9.73
N SER A 26 -19.44 26.45 9.77
CA SER A 26 -19.59 27.53 10.75
C SER A 26 -19.53 27.04 12.21
N LEU A 27 -20.16 25.89 12.53
CA LEU A 27 -20.22 25.35 13.89
C LEU A 27 -18.90 24.75 14.39
N ILE A 28 -18.11 24.16 13.48
CA ILE A 28 -16.78 23.60 13.78
C ILE A 28 -15.74 24.74 13.89
N HIS A 29 -15.85 25.78 13.06
CA HIS A 29 -14.88 26.88 13.02
C HIS A 29 -15.14 28.00 14.05
N THR A 30 -16.32 28.04 14.69
CA THR A 30 -16.64 29.02 15.76
C THR A 30 -16.19 28.57 17.15
N ARG A 31 -15.93 27.27 17.36
CA ARG A 31 -15.25 26.84 18.58
C ARG A 31 -13.79 27.20 18.42
N ILE A 32 -13.25 27.91 19.44
CA ILE A 32 -11.81 28.07 19.70
C ILE A 32 -11.12 26.83 19.14
N PRO A 33 -10.11 26.94 18.27
CA PRO A 33 -9.45 25.78 17.72
C PRO A 33 -9.11 24.90 18.91
N ILE A 34 -9.84 23.79 19.07
CA ILE A 34 -9.30 22.66 19.78
C ILE A 34 -8.22 22.28 18.79
N GLU A 35 -7.04 22.83 19.01
CA GLU A 35 -5.82 22.22 18.59
C GLU A 35 -6.03 20.77 18.99
N HIS A 36 -6.41 19.93 18.04
CA HIS A 36 -5.88 18.59 18.02
C HIS A 36 -4.39 18.81 17.81
N HIS A 37 -3.74 19.25 18.88
CA HIS A 37 -2.36 18.99 19.16
C HIS A 37 -2.30 17.47 19.14
N ILE A 38 -2.17 16.91 17.95
CA ILE A 38 -1.17 15.88 17.76
C ILE A 38 0.12 16.61 18.13
N ASN A 39 0.37 16.71 19.45
CA ASN A 39 1.66 17.09 19.96
C ASN A 39 2.55 16.02 19.37
N LYS A 40 3.30 16.40 18.32
CA LYS A 40 4.44 15.65 17.85
C LYS A 40 5.44 15.70 19.01
N VAL A 41 5.22 14.84 20.00
CA VAL A 41 6.14 14.64 21.11
C VAL A 41 7.32 13.91 20.51
N TYR A 42 8.28 14.68 20.01
CA TYR A 42 9.56 14.13 19.63
C TYR A 42 10.50 14.25 20.83
N ASP A 43 10.58 13.19 21.63
CA ASP A 43 11.89 12.86 22.16
C ASP A 43 12.70 12.26 20.99
N VAL A 44 13.24 13.15 20.15
CA VAL A 44 14.00 12.78 18.94
C VAL A 44 15.19 11.91 19.33
N SER A 45 15.79 12.16 20.49
CA SER A 45 16.96 11.45 20.99
C SER A 45 16.66 9.98 21.23
N LYS A 46 15.56 9.68 21.93
CA LYS A 46 15.14 8.29 22.19
C LYS A 46 14.68 7.58 20.92
N LEU A 47 14.00 8.29 20.00
CA LEU A 47 13.64 7.74 18.69
C LEU A 47 14.88 7.40 17.87
N HIS A 48 15.87 8.30 17.81
CA HIS A 48 17.09 8.09 17.03
C HIS A 48 17.90 6.90 17.55
N LEU A 49 18.03 6.76 18.88
CA LEU A 49 18.64 5.57 19.50
C LEU A 49 17.87 4.29 19.14
N THR A 50 16.55 4.33 19.17
CA THR A 50 15.72 3.19 18.80
C THR A 50 15.91 2.82 17.33
N LEU A 51 15.87 3.80 16.41
CA LEU A 51 16.09 3.56 14.98
C LEU A 51 17.49 3.01 14.68
N LYS A 52 18.52 3.47 15.42
CA LYS A 52 19.89 2.93 15.31
C LYS A 52 19.95 1.45 15.65
N ASN A 53 19.19 0.98 16.64
CA ASN A 53 19.12 -0.44 16.99
C ASN A 53 18.48 -1.31 15.89
N TYR A 54 17.73 -0.70 14.95
CA TYR A 54 17.06 -1.38 13.83
C TYR A 54 17.61 -0.95 12.47
N GLU A 55 18.84 -0.41 12.41
CA GLU A 55 19.45 0.11 11.18
C GLU A 55 19.48 -0.94 10.05
N ASN A 56 19.67 -2.21 10.39
CA ASN A 56 19.66 -3.32 9.44
C ASN A 56 18.27 -3.58 8.81
N MET A 57 17.18 -3.26 9.50
CA MET A 57 15.81 -3.38 8.98
C MET A 57 15.33 -2.10 8.26
N LEU A 58 15.93 -0.96 8.60
CA LEU A 58 15.58 0.35 8.07
C LEU A 58 16.48 0.81 6.91
N ASN A 59 17.46 -0.01 6.54
CA ASN A 59 18.31 0.29 5.39
C ASN A 59 17.48 0.31 4.10
N LYS A 60 17.97 1.03 3.09
CA LYS A 60 17.27 1.18 1.80
C LYS A 60 17.46 -0.02 0.86
N LYS A 61 18.00 -1.15 1.36
CA LYS A 61 18.19 -2.35 0.53
C LYS A 61 16.87 -3.11 0.49
N LEU A 62 16.66 -3.85 -0.59
CA LEU A 62 15.52 -4.73 -0.71
C LEU A 62 15.67 -5.87 0.31
N GLY A 63 14.64 -6.08 1.14
CA GLY A 63 14.57 -7.22 2.04
C GLY A 63 14.28 -8.52 1.27
N HIS A 64 14.45 -9.65 1.94
CA HIS A 64 14.03 -10.96 1.43
C HIS A 64 13.27 -11.71 2.53
N CYS A 65 11.99 -12.02 2.29
CA CYS A 65 11.11 -12.71 3.20
C CYS A 65 11.45 -14.20 3.22
N THR A 66 12.02 -14.67 4.33
CA THR A 66 12.38 -16.09 4.51
C THR A 66 11.30 -16.90 5.22
N LYS A 67 10.21 -16.26 5.67
CA LYS A 67 9.21 -16.89 6.55
C LYS A 67 8.06 -17.55 5.80
N VAL A 68 7.67 -16.97 4.67
CA VAL A 68 6.48 -17.38 3.92
C VAL A 68 6.80 -17.31 2.44
N GLN A 69 6.39 -18.33 1.69
CA GLN A 69 6.43 -18.32 0.23
C GLN A 69 5.02 -18.08 -0.29
N ALA A 70 4.87 -17.11 -1.19
CA ALA A 70 3.59 -16.88 -1.85
C ALA A 70 3.25 -18.08 -2.75
N HIS A 71 2.03 -18.60 -2.60
CA HIS A 71 1.51 -19.68 -3.43
C HIS A 71 0.30 -19.20 -4.21
N ILE A 72 0.33 -19.38 -5.53
CA ILE A 72 -0.77 -19.00 -6.43
C ILE A 72 -1.50 -20.28 -6.84
N GLN A 73 -2.75 -20.42 -6.40
CA GLN A 73 -3.60 -21.54 -6.79
C GLN A 73 -4.30 -21.26 -8.11
N LEU A 74 -4.11 -22.14 -9.08
CA LEU A 74 -4.83 -22.11 -10.36
C LEU A 74 -6.19 -22.79 -10.22
N LYS A 75 -7.14 -22.37 -11.07
CA LYS A 75 -8.39 -23.11 -11.25
C LYS A 75 -8.12 -24.50 -11.84
N PRO A 76 -8.96 -25.52 -11.57
CA PRO A 76 -8.76 -26.86 -12.11
C PRO A 76 -8.71 -26.91 -13.65
N ASP A 77 -9.41 -25.99 -14.31
CA ASP A 77 -9.52 -25.84 -15.75
C ASP A 77 -8.67 -24.68 -16.30
N ALA A 78 -7.67 -24.20 -15.53
CA ALA A 78 -6.84 -23.08 -15.93
C ALA A 78 -6.08 -23.36 -17.25
N ILE A 79 -6.22 -22.45 -18.21
CA ILE A 79 -5.57 -22.53 -19.51
C ILE A 79 -4.42 -21.52 -19.57
N PRO A 80 -3.18 -21.97 -19.83
CA PRO A 80 -2.05 -21.07 -20.02
C PRO A 80 -2.29 -20.04 -21.13
N LYS A 81 -1.95 -18.79 -20.83
CA LYS A 81 -2.04 -17.68 -21.77
C LYS A 81 -0.67 -17.06 -22.01
N PHE A 82 -0.25 -17.07 -23.27
CA PHE A 82 0.99 -16.47 -23.71
C PHE A 82 0.70 -15.27 -24.62
N PHE A 83 1.11 -14.08 -24.19
CA PHE A 83 1.00 -12.86 -24.97
C PHE A 83 2.37 -12.34 -25.36
N LYS A 84 2.46 -11.84 -26.60
CA LYS A 84 3.66 -11.13 -27.08
C LYS A 84 3.85 -9.82 -26.28
N PRO A 85 5.11 -9.36 -26.10
CA PRO A 85 5.38 -8.04 -25.55
C PRO A 85 4.66 -6.95 -26.34
N ARG A 86 4.14 -5.93 -25.64
CA ARG A 86 3.57 -4.74 -26.29
C ARG A 86 4.70 -3.85 -26.84
N PRO A 87 4.45 -3.11 -27.92
CA PRO A 87 5.39 -2.10 -28.39
C PRO A 87 5.69 -1.10 -27.27
N ILE A 88 6.98 -0.86 -27.02
CA ILE A 88 7.44 0.09 -26.01
C ILE A 88 7.85 1.38 -26.74
N PRO A 89 7.34 2.55 -26.33
CA PRO A 89 7.78 3.83 -26.89
C PRO A 89 9.30 3.97 -26.80
N PHE A 90 9.92 4.54 -27.84
CA PHE A 90 11.39 4.65 -27.92
C PHE A 90 12.01 5.31 -26.68
N ALA A 91 11.37 6.35 -26.16
CA ALA A 91 11.79 7.07 -24.96
C ALA A 91 11.87 6.19 -23.69
N TYR A 92 11.18 5.05 -23.65
CA TYR A 92 11.12 4.16 -22.49
C TYR A 92 12.07 2.96 -22.63
N LEU A 93 12.61 2.68 -23.82
CA LEU A 93 13.41 1.48 -24.09
C LEU A 93 14.61 1.36 -23.16
N THR A 94 15.38 2.44 -23.00
CA THR A 94 16.56 2.46 -22.13
C THR A 94 16.17 2.21 -20.68
N GLY A 95 15.20 2.96 -20.16
CA GLY A 95 14.76 2.82 -18.77
C GLY A 95 14.11 1.47 -18.47
N VAL A 96 13.43 0.84 -19.44
CA VAL A 96 12.91 -0.53 -19.29
C VAL A 96 14.05 -1.54 -19.21
N LYS A 97 15.07 -1.44 -20.08
CA LYS A 97 16.21 -2.36 -20.06
C LYS A 97 16.96 -2.28 -18.72
N GLU A 98 17.29 -1.07 -18.28
CA GLU A 98 17.96 -0.83 -16.99
C GLU A 98 17.17 -1.40 -15.80
N GLU A 99 15.84 -1.25 -15.81
CA GLU A 99 14.98 -1.75 -14.74
C GLU A 99 14.89 -3.29 -14.74
N ILE A 100 14.87 -3.94 -15.91
CA ILE A 100 14.95 -5.41 -16.01
C ILE A 100 16.29 -5.90 -15.45
N GLU A 101 17.40 -5.33 -15.90
CA GLU A 101 18.74 -5.72 -15.44
C GLU A 101 18.89 -5.52 -13.93
N ARG A 102 18.39 -4.41 -13.39
CA ARG A 102 18.35 -4.16 -11.94
C ARG A 102 17.60 -5.26 -11.21
N ASN A 103 16.43 -5.65 -11.69
CA ASN A 103 15.60 -6.67 -11.04
C ASN A 103 16.23 -8.07 -11.14
N VAL A 104 16.91 -8.39 -12.24
CA VAL A 104 17.68 -9.64 -12.38
C VAL A 104 18.87 -9.66 -11.40
N ASN A 105 19.65 -8.59 -11.36
CA ASN A 105 20.79 -8.46 -10.43
C ASN A 105 20.36 -8.48 -8.96
N ALA A 106 19.15 -8.00 -8.66
CA ALA A 106 18.56 -8.04 -7.32
C ALA A 106 17.94 -9.40 -6.97
N GLY A 107 17.93 -10.39 -7.88
CA GLY A 107 17.32 -11.71 -7.66
C GLY A 107 15.79 -11.71 -7.67
N ILE A 108 15.15 -10.63 -8.13
CA ILE A 108 13.69 -10.49 -8.22
C ILE A 108 13.16 -11.19 -9.47
N LEU A 109 13.92 -11.13 -10.56
CA LEU A 109 13.59 -11.77 -11.83
C LEU A 109 14.66 -12.81 -12.18
N GLU A 110 14.21 -13.96 -12.64
CA GLU A 110 15.06 -15.01 -13.20
C GLU A 110 14.79 -15.15 -14.69
N ARG A 111 15.86 -15.39 -15.46
CA ARG A 111 15.73 -15.67 -16.89
C ARG A 111 15.31 -17.12 -17.07
N ILE A 112 14.23 -17.33 -17.83
CA ILE A 112 13.75 -18.66 -18.22
C ILE A 112 13.78 -18.79 -19.75
N ASP A 113 14.06 -19.99 -20.24
CA ASP A 113 14.13 -20.25 -21.68
C ASP A 113 12.74 -20.46 -22.31
N THR A 114 11.84 -21.11 -21.57
CA THR A 114 10.49 -21.42 -22.04
C THR A 114 9.47 -21.26 -20.92
N SER A 115 8.27 -20.81 -21.30
CA SER A 115 7.13 -20.72 -20.37
C SER A 115 5.82 -20.84 -21.15
N PRO A 116 4.84 -21.61 -20.64
CA PRO A 116 3.48 -21.62 -21.19
C PRO A 116 2.70 -20.34 -20.85
N TRP A 117 3.19 -19.53 -19.89
CA TRP A 117 2.58 -18.27 -19.48
C TRP A 117 3.47 -17.08 -19.87
N ALA A 118 2.88 -16.05 -20.46
CA ALA A 118 3.58 -14.79 -20.68
C ALA A 118 2.61 -13.61 -20.60
N ALA A 119 2.84 -12.72 -19.64
CA ALA A 119 2.14 -11.45 -19.51
C ALA A 119 2.96 -10.34 -20.19
N PRO A 120 2.32 -9.45 -20.97
CA PRO A 120 3.04 -8.31 -21.51
C PRO A 120 3.37 -7.33 -20.38
N ILE A 121 4.50 -6.64 -20.51
CA ILE A 121 4.90 -5.60 -19.56
C ILE A 121 4.22 -4.27 -19.85
N VAL A 122 3.97 -3.51 -18.80
CA VAL A 122 3.41 -2.17 -18.77
C VAL A 122 4.41 -1.26 -18.06
N PRO A 123 5.25 -0.53 -18.81
CA PRO A 123 6.19 0.41 -18.23
C PRO A 123 5.46 1.69 -17.78
N ILE A 124 5.70 2.11 -16.55
CA ILE A 124 5.11 3.31 -15.94
C ILE A 124 6.23 4.23 -15.47
N LYS A 125 6.20 5.49 -15.88
CA LYS A 125 7.14 6.50 -15.38
C LYS A 125 6.75 6.93 -13.97
N LYS A 126 7.66 6.75 -13.01
CA LYS A 126 7.54 7.28 -11.65
C LYS A 126 7.76 8.80 -11.66
N PRO A 127 7.25 9.55 -10.66
CA PRO A 127 7.49 10.99 -10.54
C PRO A 127 8.98 11.39 -10.50
N ASN A 128 9.83 10.51 -9.96
CA ASN A 128 11.28 10.68 -9.93
C ASN A 128 11.99 10.42 -11.28
N GLY A 129 11.23 10.19 -12.36
CA GLY A 129 11.75 9.94 -13.70
C GLY A 129 12.10 8.49 -14.01
N LYS A 130 12.22 7.61 -12.99
CA LYS A 130 12.53 6.18 -13.19
C LYS A 130 11.35 5.42 -13.80
N ILE A 131 11.64 4.31 -14.49
CA ILE A 131 10.61 3.39 -14.98
C ILE A 131 10.30 2.34 -13.92
N ARG A 132 9.01 2.03 -13.74
CA ARG A 132 8.51 0.85 -13.03
C ARG A 132 7.96 -0.13 -14.06
N ILE A 133 8.35 -1.39 -13.98
CA ILE A 133 7.80 -2.45 -14.81
C ILE A 133 6.67 -3.14 -14.05
N CYS A 134 5.51 -3.29 -14.70
CA CYS A 134 4.38 -4.05 -14.17
C CYS A 134 3.93 -5.08 -15.21
N GLY A 135 3.61 -6.31 -14.81
CA GLY A 135 2.98 -7.27 -15.71
C GLY A 135 1.48 -6.98 -15.85
N ASP A 136 0.94 -7.07 -17.08
CA ASP A 136 -0.52 -7.07 -17.28
C ASP A 136 -1.09 -8.45 -16.93
N PHE A 137 -1.26 -8.67 -15.63
CA PHE A 137 -1.79 -9.92 -15.09
C PHE A 137 -3.30 -10.07 -15.31
N LYS A 138 -4.00 -8.97 -15.65
CA LYS A 138 -5.45 -8.97 -15.92
C LYS A 138 -5.79 -9.82 -17.13
N VAL A 139 -5.03 -9.68 -18.22
CA VAL A 139 -5.27 -10.43 -19.47
C VAL A 139 -4.75 -11.86 -19.41
N THR A 140 -3.92 -12.17 -18.41
CA THR A 140 -3.26 -13.47 -18.24
C THR A 140 -3.80 -14.21 -17.02
N ILE A 141 -3.02 -14.22 -15.95
CA ILE A 141 -3.14 -15.13 -14.82
C ILE A 141 -4.33 -14.81 -13.91
N ASN A 142 -4.74 -13.55 -13.77
CA ASN A 142 -5.80 -13.16 -12.82
C ASN A 142 -7.15 -13.85 -13.09
N SER A 143 -7.45 -14.17 -14.37
CA SER A 143 -8.67 -14.89 -14.74
C SER A 143 -8.60 -16.40 -14.46
N GLN A 144 -7.39 -16.92 -14.25
CA GLN A 144 -7.05 -18.34 -14.17
C GLN A 144 -6.74 -18.80 -12.74
N ILE A 145 -6.66 -17.87 -11.78
CA ILE A 145 -6.40 -18.17 -10.36
C ILE A 145 -7.70 -18.35 -9.58
N LEU A 146 -7.63 -19.16 -8.52
CA LEU A 146 -8.59 -19.16 -7.43
C LEU A 146 -8.23 -17.99 -6.51
N VAL A 147 -9.19 -17.08 -6.31
CA VAL A 147 -8.98 -15.90 -5.46
C VAL A 147 -9.08 -16.34 -4.00
N ASP A 148 -7.95 -16.30 -3.30
CA ASP A 148 -7.95 -16.41 -1.84
C ASP A 148 -8.54 -15.13 -1.24
N GLN A 149 -9.73 -15.26 -0.65
CA GLN A 149 -10.42 -14.14 -0.03
C GLN A 149 -10.00 -14.03 1.43
N HIS A 150 -8.91 -13.31 1.67
CA HIS A 150 -8.56 -12.89 3.02
C HIS A 150 -9.33 -11.60 3.38
N PRO A 151 -10.14 -11.58 4.46
CA PRO A 151 -10.86 -10.38 4.85
C PRO A 151 -9.87 -9.29 5.27
N ILE A 152 -9.97 -8.13 4.63
CA ILE A 152 -9.26 -6.92 5.05
C ILE A 152 -10.21 -6.17 6.00
N PRO A 153 -9.80 -5.86 7.24
CA PRO A 153 -10.66 -5.20 8.20
C PRO A 153 -11.11 -3.83 7.68
N SER A 154 -12.34 -3.45 8.02
CA SER A 154 -12.85 -2.14 7.66
C SER A 154 -12.11 -1.03 8.43
N ILE A 155 -12.19 0.21 7.93
CA ILE A 155 -11.59 1.37 8.61
C ILE A 155 -12.18 1.52 10.02
N ASP A 156 -13.50 1.31 10.18
CA ASP A 156 -14.16 1.42 11.48
C ASP A 156 -13.69 0.33 12.46
N GLU A 157 -13.46 -0.90 11.99
CA GLU A 157 -12.87 -1.98 12.78
C GLU A 157 -11.43 -1.65 13.21
N LEU A 158 -10.62 -1.12 12.28
CA LEU A 158 -9.26 -0.69 12.58
C LEU A 158 -9.25 0.42 13.63
N LEU A 159 -10.08 1.45 13.49
CA LEU A 159 -10.16 2.56 14.43
C LEU A 159 -10.69 2.11 15.80
N SER A 160 -11.67 1.21 15.83
CA SER A 160 -12.19 0.65 17.08
C SER A 160 -11.12 -0.12 17.85
N ARG A 161 -10.23 -0.85 17.15
CA ARG A 161 -9.09 -1.54 17.76
C ARG A 161 -8.00 -0.59 18.29
N LEU A 162 -7.91 0.61 17.73
CA LEU A 162 -6.97 1.65 18.14
C LEU A 162 -7.52 2.53 19.27
N ASN A 163 -8.76 2.32 19.70
CA ASN A 163 -9.39 3.09 20.76
C ASN A 163 -8.58 3.00 22.06
N ASN A 164 -8.57 4.09 22.84
CA ASN A 164 -7.74 4.29 24.03
C ASN A 164 -6.22 4.28 23.78
N GLY A 165 -5.76 4.24 22.53
CA GLY A 165 -4.35 4.44 22.20
C GLY A 165 -3.94 5.90 22.35
N GLU A 166 -2.88 6.18 23.11
CA GLU A 166 -2.36 7.54 23.32
C GLU A 166 -1.28 7.93 22.29
N LYS A 167 -0.56 6.96 21.74
CA LYS A 167 0.57 7.16 20.81
C LYS A 167 0.51 6.12 19.70
N PHE A 168 0.70 6.57 18.46
CA PHE A 168 0.65 5.73 17.27
C PHE A 168 1.93 5.88 16.45
N THR A 169 2.40 4.76 15.89
CA THR A 169 3.52 4.72 14.95
C THR A 169 3.04 4.05 13.67
N LYS A 170 3.36 4.64 12.52
CA LYS A 170 3.12 4.04 11.22
C LYS A 170 4.43 3.49 10.67
N LEU A 171 4.42 2.22 10.28
CA LEU A 171 5.50 1.56 9.55
C LEU A 171 5.00 1.22 8.15
N ASP A 172 5.84 1.44 7.15
CA ASP A 172 5.55 1.14 5.75
C ASP A 172 6.72 0.37 5.14
N LEU A 173 6.42 -0.71 4.43
CA LEU A 173 7.43 -1.56 3.81
C LEU A 173 7.75 -1.05 2.40
N SER A 174 9.01 -0.72 2.15
CA SER A 174 9.48 -0.31 0.82
C SER A 174 9.49 -1.50 -0.13
N ASP A 175 8.88 -1.35 -1.31
CA ASP A 175 8.80 -2.39 -2.33
C ASP A 175 8.31 -3.75 -1.79
N ALA A 176 7.31 -3.73 -0.88
CA ALA A 176 6.87 -4.89 -0.08
C ALA A 176 6.58 -6.16 -0.89
N TYR A 177 6.05 -6.05 -2.11
CA TYR A 177 5.75 -7.20 -2.97
C TYR A 177 6.98 -7.86 -3.61
N LEU A 178 8.13 -7.19 -3.56
CA LEU A 178 9.39 -7.68 -4.12
C LEU A 178 10.31 -8.25 -3.03
N GLN A 179 9.87 -8.26 -1.77
CA GLN A 179 10.58 -8.84 -0.64
C GLN A 179 10.19 -10.31 -0.44
#